data_AF-A0A7H4P5E0-F1
#
_entry.id   AF-A0A7H4P5E0-F1
#
_cell.length_a   1.000
_cell.length_b   1.000
_cell.length_c   1.000
_cell.angle_alpha   90.00
_cell.angle_beta   90.00
_cell.angle_gamma   90.00
#
_symmetry.space_group_name_H-M   'P 1'
#
loop_
_entity.id
_entity.type
_entity.pdbx_description
1 polymer ?
#
loop_
_entity_poly.entity_id
_entity_poly.type
_entity_poly.pdbx_seq_one_letter_code
_entity_poly.pdbx_strand_id
1 'polypeptide(L)' 'MIHARGTCQTYILGQRDGKIETYFVALDDTGHVINSGYQTCAEYDTDPRNSK' A
#
# COMPACT_ATOMS: atom_id res chain seq x y z
N MET A 1 -0.03 8.25 -8.62
CA MET A 1 0.46 8.39 -7.23
C MET A 1 0.06 9.76 -6.69
N ILE A 2 -1.23 9.93 -6.40
CA ILE A 2 -1.83 11.11 -5.78
C ILE A 2 -1.73 10.98 -4.24
N HIS A 3 -1.79 9.76 -3.70
CA HIS A 3 -1.83 9.51 -2.25
C HIS A 3 -0.47 9.12 -1.66
N ALA A 4 0.38 8.45 -2.43
CA ALA A 4 1.77 8.22 -2.03
C ALA A 4 2.61 9.46 -2.36
N ARG A 5 2.98 10.25 -1.34
CA ARG A 5 3.86 11.42 -1.48
C ARG A 5 5.33 11.03 -1.58
N GLY A 6 5.66 10.09 -2.47
CA GLY A 6 6.98 9.52 -2.58
C GLY A 6 6.94 8.15 -3.27
N THR A 7 7.27 7.10 -2.54
CA THR A 7 7.35 5.73 -3.07
C THR A 7 6.24 4.87 -2.49
N CYS A 8 5.58 4.06 -3.34
CA CYS A 8 4.68 3.03 -2.86
C CYS A 8 5.16 1.66 -3.32
N GLN A 9 5.31 0.74 -2.37
CA GLN A 9 5.74 -0.63 -2.62
C GLN A 9 4.59 -1.60 -2.29
N THR A 10 4.29 -2.52 -3.20
CA THR A 10 3.33 -3.60 -2.95
C THR A 10 4.10 -4.90 -2.72
N TYR A 11 3.84 -5.51 -1.58
CA TYR A 11 4.39 -6.80 -1.19
C TYR A 11 3.32 -7.87 -1.29
N ILE A 12 3.71 -9.06 -1.71
CA ILE A 12 2.87 -10.26 -1.65
C ILE A 12 3.27 -11.00 -0.38
N LEU A 13 2.40 -11.03 0.62
CA LEU A 13 2.64 -11.71 1.90
C LEU A 13 2.49 -13.22 1.76
N GLY A 14 1.66 -13.66 0.81
CA GLY A 14 1.41 -15.07 0.55
C GLY A 14 0.05 -15.28 -0.08
N GLN A 15 -0.43 -16.52 -0.05
CA GLN A 15 -1.75 -16.88 -0.51
C GLN A 15 -2.51 -17.52 0.65
N ARG A 16 -3.61 -16.91 1.08
CA ARG A 16 -4.48 -17.41 2.15
C ARG A 16 -5.86 -17.66 1.58
N ASP A 17 -6.37 -18.86 1.79
CA ASP A 17 -7.70 -19.27 1.30
C ASP A 17 -7.86 -19.09 -0.24
N GLY A 18 -6.78 -19.33 -0.99
CA GLY A 18 -6.77 -19.15 -2.45
C GLY A 18 -6.68 -17.69 -2.92
N LYS A 19 -6.77 -16.70 -2.02
CA LYS A 19 -6.58 -15.28 -2.33
C LYS A 19 -5.15 -14.85 -2.04
N ILE A 20 -4.57 -14.05 -2.94
CA ILE A 20 -3.25 -13.46 -2.73
C ILE A 20 -3.41 -12.34 -1.69
N GLU A 21 -2.73 -12.47 -0.57
CA GLU A 21 -2.64 -11.40 0.43
C GLU A 21 -1.55 -10.43 0.00
N THR A 22 -1.97 -9.23 -0.42
CA THR A 22 -1.08 -8.13 -0.77
C THR A 22 -1.06 -7.09 0.33
N TYR A 23 0.10 -6.48 0.54
CA TYR A 23 0.31 -5.44 1.53
C TYR A 23 1.11 -4.30 0.94
N PHE A 24 0.58 -3.08 1.00
CA PHE A 24 1.29 -1.91 0.53
C PHE A 24 2.02 -1.20 1.67
N VAL A 25 3.12 -0.55 1.30
CA VAL A 25 3.86 0.39 2.15
C VAL A 25 4.08 1.67 1.34
N ALA A 26 3.52 2.77 1.82
CA ALA A 26 3.72 4.11 1.27
C ALA A 26 4.77 4.84 2.11
N LEU A 27 5.77 5.37 1.42
CA LEU A 27 6.89 6.13 1.96
C LEU A 27 6.78 7.59 1.49
N ASP A 28 7.16 8.53 2.35
CA ASP A 28 7.39 9.91 1.93
C ASP A 28 8.71 10.05 1.13
N ASP A 29 8.97 11.25 0.62
CA ASP A 29 10.18 11.61 -0.12
C ASP A 29 11.48 11.43 0.68
N THR A 30 11.41 11.33 2.02
CA THR A 30 12.56 11.07 2.91
C THR A 30 12.78 9.58 3.18
N GLY A 31 11.89 8.72 2.68
CA GLY A 31 11.93 7.28 2.88
C GLY A 31 11.29 6.82 4.21
N HIS A 32 10.53 7.68 4.89
CA HIS A 32 9.78 7.28 6.08
C HIS A 32 8.40 6.73 5.72
N VAL A 33 7.95 5.71 6.44
CA VAL A 33 6.62 5.12 6.24
C VAL A 33 5.55 6.09 6.70
N ILE A 34 4.67 6.46 5.77
CA ILE A 34 3.51 7.33 6.02
C ILE A 34 2.19 6.56 6.04
N ASN A 35 2.11 5.42 5.36
CA ASN A 35 0.92 4.58 5.36
C ASN A 35 1.24 3.14 4.97
N SER A 36 0.38 2.21 5.38
CA SER A 36 0.50 0.80 5.05
C SER A 36 -0.83 0.08 5.24
N GLY A 37 -1.09 -0.99 4.49
CA GLY A 37 -2.35 -1.72 4.61
C GLY A 37 -2.51 -2.91 3.68
N TYR A 38 -3.58 -3.68 3.90
CA TYR A 38 -3.91 -4.92 3.16
C TYR A 38 -4.64 -4.62 1.84
N GLN A 39 -3.93 -3.97 0.94
CA GLN A 39 -4.33 -3.67 -0.43
C GLN A 39 -3.07 -3.42 -1.26
N THR A 40 -3.23 -3.20 -2.55
CA THR A 40 -2.13 -2.81 -3.44
C THR A 40 -1.90 -1.30 -3.44
N CYS A 41 -0.72 -0.86 -3.88
CA CYS A 41 -0.43 0.56 -4.09
C CYS A 41 -1.38 1.21 -5.09
N ALA A 42 -1.80 0.49 -6.13
CA ALA A 42 -2.73 0.99 -7.14
C ALA A 42 -4.11 1.25 -6.52
N GLU A 43 -4.58 0.34 -5.67
CA GLU A 43 -5.82 0.52 -4.91
C GLU A 43 -5.70 1.68 -3.93
N TYR A 44 -4.59 1.77 -3.19
CA TYR A 44 -4.35 2.87 -2.25
C TYR A 44 -4.31 4.23 -2.96
N ASP A 45 -3.78 4.28 -4.18
CA ASP A 45 -3.70 5.50 -4.95
C ASP A 45 -5.06 5.97 -5.50
N THR A 46 -5.98 5.03 -5.72
CA THR A 46 -7.31 5.31 -6.29
C THR A 46 -8.34 5.57 -5.19
N ASP A 47 -8.29 4.77 -4.12
CA ASP A 47 -9.19 4.84 -2.97
C ASP A 47 -8.39 4.52 -1.69
N PRO A 48 -7.97 5.55 -0.94
CA PRO A 48 -7.29 5.37 0.33
C PRO A 48 -8.30 4.89 1.39
N ARG A 49 -8.66 3.60 1.34
CA ARG A 49 -9.61 2.97 2.27
C ARG A 49 -9.18 3.01 3.74
N ASN A 50 -7.94 3.42 4.01
CA ASN A 50 -7.33 3.47 5.34
C ASN A 50 -7.04 4.90 5.86
N SER A 51 -7.58 5.95 5.23
CA SER A 51 -7.55 7.30 5.80
C SER A 51 -8.59 7.44 6.91
N LYS A 52 -8.27 6.94 8.11
CA LYS A 52 -9.01 7.26 9.34
C LYS A 52 -8.17 8.14 10.25
#